data_AF-A0A9E5YHW7-F1
#
_entry.id   AF-A0A9E5YHW7-F1
#
_cell.length_a   1.000
_cell.length_b   1.000
_cell.length_c   1.000
_cell.angle_alpha   90.00
_cell.angle_beta   90.00
_cell.angle_gamma   90.00
#
_symmetry.space_group_name_H-M   'P 1'
#
loop_
_entity.id
_entity.type
_entity.pdbx_description
1 polymer ?
#
loop_
_entity_poly.entity_id
_entity_poly.type
_entity_poly.pdbx_seq_one_letter_code
_entity_poly.pdbx_strand_id
1 'polypeptide(L)'
;MKKIPKIPIIIGAVFTLALIVVIASTIVLRKTELKHVEAQLEGKYKDRTGATFVGSETCKKCHERRYLEWTTSLHSRMMRDARLDKGANIGDFKMTSNVRTFSKKDVDYVLGSQWKQQYLKKEGDELTVFPAQYNVVTGEWVAYFSDEPAKRNWFKECSGCHATGVDPVKKTFVEMGIGCEACHGPGSNHVEAVPGFEIQTIIQAARLTPFLAAQICGSCHTRGRDKSGKYAYPVDYQTRKGEGNIRLYFD
;
A
#
# COMPACT_ATOMS: atom_id res chain seq x y z
N MET A 1 41.85 -11.21 78.11
CA MET A 1 41.25 -11.28 76.75
C MET A 1 40.40 -10.03 76.51
N LYS A 2 40.84 -9.08 75.66
CA LYS A 2 40.08 -7.85 75.37
C LYS A 2 38.89 -8.18 74.46
N LYS A 3 37.66 -7.87 74.90
CA LYS A 3 36.45 -8.02 74.08
C LYS A 3 36.55 -7.08 72.87
N ILE A 4 36.51 -7.63 71.66
CA ILE A 4 36.45 -6.85 70.41
C ILE A 4 35.16 -6.02 70.44
N PRO A 5 35.20 -4.72 70.14
CA PRO A 5 34.00 -3.87 70.14
C PRO A 5 33.01 -4.37 69.09
N LYS A 6 31.75 -4.61 69.49
CA LYS A 6 30.69 -5.14 68.62
C LYS A 6 30.26 -4.14 67.52
N ILE A 7 30.53 -2.86 67.72
CA ILE A 7 30.11 -1.76 66.83
C ILE A 7 30.66 -1.91 65.40
N PRO A 8 31.98 -2.07 65.15
CA PRO A 8 32.50 -2.29 63.80
C PRO A 8 31.97 -3.55 63.11
N ILE A 9 31.64 -4.60 63.87
CA ILE A 9 31.03 -5.83 63.33
C ILE A 9 29.59 -5.55 62.87
N ILE A 10 28.81 -4.80 63.65
CA ILE A 10 27.44 -4.40 63.29
C ILE A 10 27.45 -3.49 62.06
N ILE A 11 28.36 -2.50 62.02
CA ILE A 11 28.51 -1.61 60.86
C ILE A 11 28.88 -2.41 59.61
N GLY A 12 29.85 -3.32 59.72
CA GLY A 12 30.23 -4.20 58.61
C GLY A 12 29.07 -5.08 58.12
N ALA A 13 28.27 -5.64 59.03
CA ALA A 13 27.09 -6.43 58.69
C ALA A 13 26.02 -5.61 57.97
N VAL A 14 25.74 -4.38 58.43
CA VAL A 14 24.78 -3.46 57.78
C VAL A 14 25.26 -3.06 56.39
N PHE A 15 26.55 -2.73 56.22
CA PHE A 15 27.12 -2.41 54.91
C PHE A 15 27.05 -3.59 53.94
N THR A 16 27.35 -4.80 54.42
CA THR A 16 27.28 -6.01 53.60
C THR A 16 25.84 -6.30 53.17
N LEU A 17 24.87 -6.14 54.09
CA LEU A 17 23.45 -6.31 53.79
C LEU A 17 22.96 -5.27 52.77
N ALA A 18 23.34 -4.00 52.93
CA ALA A 18 22.98 -2.94 51.98
C ALA A 18 23.56 -3.21 50.58
N LEU A 19 24.82 -3.67 50.50
CA LEU A 19 25.45 -4.04 49.23
C LEU A 19 24.71 -5.20 48.56
N ILE A 20 24.31 -6.22 49.32
CA ILE A 20 23.52 -7.36 48.80
C ILE A 20 22.18 -6.87 48.24
N VAL A 21 21.49 -5.96 48.93
CA VAL A 21 20.21 -5.39 48.47
C VAL A 21 20.39 -4.61 47.16
N VAL A 22 21.43 -3.78 47.05
CA VAL A 22 21.74 -3.03 45.81
C VAL A 22 22.06 -3.96 44.66
N ILE A 23 22.87 -4.99 44.88
CA ILE A 23 23.20 -5.99 43.85
C ILE A 23 21.95 -6.76 43.42
N ALA A 24 21.15 -7.24 44.37
CA ALA A 24 19.92 -7.98 44.09
C ALA A 24 18.90 -7.13 43.33
N SER A 25 18.69 -5.88 43.74
CA SER A 25 17.80 -4.94 43.04
C SER A 25 18.32 -4.61 41.64
N THR A 26 19.62 -4.42 41.47
CA THR A 26 20.22 -4.21 40.14
C THR A 26 20.03 -5.43 39.23
N ILE A 27 20.20 -6.65 39.75
CA ILE A 27 19.97 -7.89 38.99
C ILE A 27 18.49 -8.03 38.61
N VAL A 28 17.56 -7.71 39.52
CA VAL A 28 16.12 -7.76 39.25
C VAL A 28 15.71 -6.73 38.21
N LEU A 29 16.17 -5.48 38.34
CA LEU A 29 15.93 -4.41 37.36
C LEU A 29 16.47 -4.81 35.99
N ARG A 30 17.71 -5.31 35.92
CA ARG A 30 18.32 -5.78 34.67
C ARG A 30 17.60 -6.96 34.02
N LYS A 31 17.10 -7.91 34.82
CA LYS A 31 16.27 -9.03 34.30
C LYS A 31 14.93 -8.54 33.76
N THR A 32 14.34 -7.53 34.40
CA THR A 32 13.05 -6.96 33.98
C THR A 32 13.19 -6.19 32.66
N GLU A 33 14.28 -5.45 32.50
CA GLU A 33 14.68 -4.80 31.25
C GLU A 33 14.93 -5.81 30.13
N LEU A 34 15.72 -6.86 30.38
CA LEU A 34 15.98 -7.91 29.38
C LEU A 34 14.70 -8.58 28.91
N LYS A 35 13.76 -8.88 29.81
CA LYS A 35 12.45 -9.42 29.44
C LYS A 35 11.61 -8.46 28.60
N HIS A 36 11.66 -7.15 28.87
CA HIS A 36 10.99 -6.16 28.02
C HIS A 36 11.61 -6.10 26.63
N VAL A 37 12.93 -6.11 26.54
CA VAL A 37 13.67 -6.13 25.27
C VAL A 37 13.39 -7.41 24.48
N GLU A 38 13.39 -8.58 25.13
CA GLU A 38 13.02 -9.86 24.49
C GLU A 38 11.57 -9.85 24.00
N ALA A 39 10.61 -9.36 24.79
CA ALA A 39 9.22 -9.23 24.38
C ALA A 39 9.03 -8.23 23.22
N GLN A 40 9.83 -7.16 23.15
CA GLN A 40 9.86 -6.24 22.01
C GLN A 40 10.48 -6.90 20.76
N LEU A 41 11.54 -7.71 20.93
CA LEU A 41 12.22 -8.47 19.87
C LEU A 41 11.37 -9.63 19.33
N GLU A 42 10.43 -10.13 20.11
CA GLU A 42 9.47 -11.16 19.71
C GLU A 42 8.38 -10.65 18.76
N GLY A 43 8.37 -9.35 18.44
CA GLY A 43 7.50 -8.65 17.49
C GLY A 43 6.49 -9.55 16.77
N LYS A 44 5.20 -9.40 17.14
CA LYS A 44 4.05 -10.18 16.63
C LYS A 44 4.11 -10.46 15.13
N TYR A 45 4.70 -9.55 14.37
CA TYR A 45 5.03 -9.73 12.95
C TYR A 45 6.52 -9.47 12.70
N LYS A 46 7.26 -10.52 12.35
CA LYS A 46 8.68 -10.45 11.96
C LYS A 46 8.86 -10.02 10.50
N ASP A 47 7.79 -10.09 9.73
CA ASP A 47 7.80 -9.89 8.30
C ASP A 47 6.39 -9.52 7.80
N ARG A 48 6.21 -9.38 6.49
CA ARG A 48 4.92 -9.03 5.85
C ARG A 48 3.98 -10.25 5.63
N THR A 49 4.19 -11.39 6.31
CA THR A 49 3.43 -12.64 6.03
C THR A 49 2.04 -12.53 6.60
N GLY A 50 1.05 -12.84 5.77
CA GLY A 50 -0.36 -12.68 6.13
C GLY A 50 -0.80 -11.22 6.27
N ALA A 51 0.04 -10.25 5.88
CA ALA A 51 -0.32 -8.84 5.96
C ALA A 51 -1.49 -8.51 5.02
N THR A 52 -2.37 -7.64 5.49
CA THR A 52 -3.53 -7.11 4.75
C THR A 52 -3.36 -5.63 4.46
N PHE A 53 -4.09 -5.15 3.47
CA PHE A 53 -4.09 -3.75 3.06
C PHE A 53 -4.86 -2.91 4.09
N VAL A 54 -4.33 -1.74 4.44
CA VAL A 54 -4.90 -0.82 5.45
C VAL A 54 -5.24 0.58 4.90
N GLY A 55 -4.91 0.85 3.64
CA GLY A 55 -5.17 2.11 2.94
C GLY A 55 -4.24 3.26 3.33
N SER A 56 -4.02 4.18 2.40
CA SER A 56 -3.07 5.29 2.56
C SER A 56 -3.42 6.27 3.70
N GLU A 57 -4.70 6.39 4.07
CA GLU A 57 -5.12 7.18 5.25
C GLU A 57 -4.52 6.66 6.56
N THR A 58 -4.29 5.36 6.67
CA THR A 58 -3.62 4.78 7.83
C THR A 58 -2.15 5.23 7.86
N CYS A 59 -1.49 5.25 6.71
CA CYS A 59 -0.10 5.69 6.57
C CYS A 59 0.10 7.17 6.94
N LYS A 60 -0.88 8.02 6.63
CA LYS A 60 -0.87 9.46 6.94
C LYS A 60 -0.59 9.76 8.41
N LYS A 61 -1.10 8.93 9.33
CA LYS A 61 -0.98 9.13 10.79
C LYS A 61 0.46 9.25 11.28
N CYS A 62 1.41 8.56 10.62
CA CYS A 62 2.83 8.61 10.93
C CYS A 62 3.67 9.25 9.80
N HIS A 63 3.17 9.26 8.57
CA HIS A 63 3.88 9.73 7.38
C HIS A 63 3.17 10.88 6.66
N GLU A 64 2.67 11.85 7.41
CA GLU A 64 1.85 12.96 6.90
C GLU A 64 2.50 13.69 5.71
N ARG A 65 3.76 14.09 5.84
CA ARG A 65 4.47 14.79 4.74
C ARG A 65 4.50 13.96 3.46
N ARG A 66 4.79 12.66 3.56
CA ARG A 66 4.85 11.77 2.39
C ARG A 66 3.47 11.55 1.78
N TYR A 67 2.46 11.43 2.63
CA TYR A 67 1.08 11.35 2.19
C TYR A 67 0.68 12.61 1.43
N LEU A 68 0.97 13.80 1.95
CA LEU A 68 0.66 15.07 1.27
C LEU A 68 1.45 15.25 -0.04
N GLU A 69 2.71 14.83 -0.10
CA GLU A 69 3.47 14.79 -1.35
C GLU A 69 2.79 13.85 -2.36
N TRP A 70 2.43 12.64 -1.93
CA TRP A 70 1.79 11.63 -2.77
C TRP A 70 0.42 12.06 -3.31
N THR A 71 -0.42 12.74 -2.52
CA THR A 71 -1.76 13.17 -2.97
C THR A 71 -1.71 14.12 -4.17
N THR A 72 -0.61 14.86 -4.35
CA THR A 72 -0.41 15.74 -5.53
C THR A 72 -0.03 14.98 -6.81
N SER A 73 0.39 13.72 -6.69
CA SER A 73 0.85 12.91 -7.83
C SER A 73 -0.29 12.53 -8.79
N LEU A 74 0.07 11.98 -9.95
CA LEU A 74 -0.91 11.37 -10.85
C LEU A 74 -1.32 9.97 -10.37
N HIS A 75 -0.46 9.29 -9.62
CA HIS A 75 -0.71 7.98 -9.04
C HIS A 75 -1.92 8.02 -8.09
N SER A 76 -1.94 8.96 -7.15
CA SER A 76 -3.07 9.18 -6.25
C SER A 76 -4.37 9.54 -6.98
N ARG A 77 -4.26 10.15 -8.17
CA ARG A 77 -5.38 10.63 -8.98
C ARG A 77 -5.68 9.75 -10.20
N MET A 78 -5.16 8.50 -10.21
CA MET A 78 -5.33 7.59 -11.34
C MET A 78 -6.78 7.16 -11.49
N MET A 79 -7.49 6.87 -10.40
CA MET A 79 -8.91 6.61 -10.38
C MET A 79 -9.58 7.52 -9.35
N ARG A 80 -10.68 8.18 -9.72
CA ARG A 80 -11.42 9.08 -8.84
C ARG A 80 -12.92 8.92 -9.02
N ASP A 81 -13.66 9.08 -7.94
CA ASP A 81 -15.13 9.11 -7.95
C ASP A 81 -15.62 10.44 -8.52
N ALA A 82 -16.33 10.39 -9.64
CA ALA A 82 -16.78 11.56 -10.37
C ALA A 82 -17.98 12.26 -9.70
N ARG A 83 -18.66 11.58 -8.78
CA ARG A 83 -19.81 12.11 -8.03
C ARG A 83 -19.36 12.81 -6.76
N LEU A 84 -18.34 12.28 -6.08
CA LEU A 84 -17.79 12.86 -4.86
C LEU A 84 -16.76 13.97 -5.15
N ASP A 85 -15.85 13.77 -6.10
CA ASP A 85 -14.89 14.80 -6.54
C ASP A 85 -15.42 15.51 -7.79
N LYS A 86 -16.02 16.68 -7.58
CA LYS A 86 -16.57 17.52 -8.68
C LYS A 86 -15.48 17.99 -9.66
N GLY A 87 -14.21 18.00 -9.26
CA GLY A 87 -13.06 18.33 -10.09
C GLY A 87 -12.40 17.11 -10.76
N ALA A 88 -12.95 15.91 -10.55
CA ALA A 88 -12.40 14.70 -11.14
C ALA A 88 -12.61 14.62 -12.65
N ASN A 89 -13.83 14.94 -13.09
CA ASN A 89 -14.21 14.85 -14.48
C ASN A 89 -13.77 16.12 -15.23
N ILE A 90 -12.77 15.95 -16.10
CA ILE A 90 -12.17 17.02 -16.92
C ILE A 90 -12.64 16.99 -18.38
N GLY A 91 -13.52 16.05 -18.74
CA GLY A 91 -14.03 15.95 -20.10
C GLY A 91 -15.02 17.05 -20.44
N ASP A 92 -14.99 17.55 -21.68
CA ASP A 92 -15.99 18.50 -22.16
C ASP A 92 -17.26 17.76 -22.64
N PHE A 93 -18.24 17.65 -21.75
CA PHE A 93 -19.55 17.04 -22.05
C PHE A 93 -20.51 17.97 -22.81
N LYS A 94 -20.17 19.25 -23.01
CA LYS A 94 -20.98 20.17 -23.82
C LYS A 94 -20.67 20.04 -25.31
N MET A 95 -19.45 19.66 -25.65
CA MET A 95 -19.05 19.38 -27.02
C MET A 95 -19.85 18.21 -27.61
N THR A 96 -20.30 18.39 -28.86
CA THR A 96 -20.92 17.33 -29.66
C THR A 96 -19.89 16.26 -30.01
N SER A 97 -20.29 14.99 -29.93
CA SER A 97 -19.40 13.87 -30.24
C SER A 97 -20.20 12.75 -30.90
N ASN A 98 -19.63 12.17 -31.95
CA ASN A 98 -20.14 10.99 -32.63
C ASN A 98 -19.70 9.67 -31.96
N VAL A 99 -18.66 9.71 -31.11
CA VAL A 99 -18.14 8.52 -30.42
C VAL A 99 -18.64 8.40 -28.98
N ARG A 100 -19.02 9.51 -28.33
CA ARG A 100 -19.50 9.53 -26.93
C ARG A 100 -21.01 9.27 -26.88
N THR A 101 -21.38 8.06 -26.51
CA THR A 101 -22.79 7.60 -26.37
C THR A 101 -23.37 7.76 -24.96
N PHE A 102 -22.68 8.46 -24.07
CA PHE A 102 -23.06 8.65 -22.66
C PHE A 102 -22.95 10.12 -22.25
N SER A 103 -23.62 10.45 -21.17
CA SER A 103 -23.66 11.80 -20.60
C SER A 103 -22.88 11.87 -19.28
N LYS A 104 -22.61 13.09 -18.80
CA LYS A 104 -21.85 13.31 -17.56
C LYS A 104 -22.46 12.60 -16.35
N LYS A 105 -23.79 12.52 -16.28
CA LYS A 105 -24.53 11.86 -15.17
C LYS A 105 -24.39 10.33 -15.16
N ASP A 106 -23.97 9.73 -16.27
CA ASP A 106 -23.80 8.28 -16.38
C ASP A 106 -22.42 7.83 -15.87
N VAL A 107 -21.51 8.78 -15.62
CA VAL A 107 -20.15 8.52 -15.16
C VAL A 107 -20.11 8.40 -13.65
N ASP A 108 -19.60 7.27 -13.17
CA ASP A 108 -19.37 7.01 -11.75
C ASP A 108 -17.93 7.27 -11.35
N TYR A 109 -16.98 6.82 -12.17
CA TYR A 109 -15.56 7.00 -11.94
C TYR A 109 -14.84 7.48 -13.19
N VAL A 110 -13.73 8.17 -12.99
CA VAL A 110 -12.80 8.56 -14.05
C VAL A 110 -11.46 7.92 -13.85
N LEU A 111 -10.79 7.61 -14.97
CA LEU A 111 -9.42 7.12 -14.99
C LEU A 111 -8.52 8.12 -15.72
N GLY A 112 -7.40 8.48 -15.10
CA GLY A 112 -6.44 9.45 -15.64
C GLY A 112 -6.84 10.91 -15.40
N SER A 113 -5.81 11.76 -15.31
CA SER A 113 -5.95 13.16 -14.88
C SER A 113 -5.08 14.17 -15.64
N GLN A 114 -4.33 13.75 -16.68
CA GLN A 114 -3.40 14.65 -17.40
C GLN A 114 -3.53 14.59 -18.92
N TRP A 115 -3.32 13.43 -19.55
CA TRP A 115 -3.24 13.33 -21.02
C TRP A 115 -4.54 12.87 -21.65
N LYS A 116 -5.11 11.80 -21.10
CA LYS A 116 -6.36 11.21 -21.53
C LYS A 116 -7.18 10.86 -20.29
N GLN A 117 -8.49 10.93 -20.42
CA GLN A 117 -9.41 10.49 -19.39
C GLN A 117 -10.37 9.45 -19.95
N GLN A 118 -10.46 8.31 -19.27
CA GLN A 118 -11.47 7.28 -19.52
C GLN A 118 -12.52 7.34 -18.42
N TYR A 119 -13.67 6.72 -18.68
CA TYR A 119 -14.86 6.86 -17.85
C TYR A 119 -15.42 5.48 -17.55
N LEU A 120 -15.86 5.28 -16.32
CA LEU A 120 -16.45 4.03 -15.86
C LEU A 120 -17.89 4.24 -15.40
N LYS A 121 -18.70 3.21 -15.61
CA LYS A 121 -20.03 3.06 -15.03
C LYS A 121 -20.03 1.87 -14.07
N LYS A 122 -20.68 2.04 -12.93
CA LYS A 122 -20.97 0.97 -11.97
C LYS A 122 -22.31 0.34 -12.29
N GLU A 123 -22.29 -0.97 -12.50
CA GLU A 123 -23.48 -1.78 -12.81
C GLU A 123 -23.52 -2.96 -11.83
N GLY A 124 -24.16 -2.76 -10.68
CA GLY A 124 -24.05 -3.70 -9.55
C GLY A 124 -22.64 -3.70 -8.95
N ASP A 125 -22.02 -4.88 -8.88
CA ASP A 125 -20.63 -5.05 -8.45
C ASP A 125 -19.62 -4.92 -9.59
N GLU A 126 -20.08 -4.75 -10.83
CA GLU A 126 -19.22 -4.57 -11.98
C GLU A 126 -18.88 -3.11 -12.22
N LEU A 127 -17.69 -2.89 -12.77
CA LEU A 127 -17.27 -1.62 -13.35
C LEU A 127 -17.02 -1.81 -14.85
N THR A 128 -17.80 -1.10 -15.65
CA THR A 128 -17.75 -1.14 -17.11
C THR A 128 -17.04 0.09 -17.64
N VAL A 129 -16.07 -0.10 -18.54
CA VAL A 129 -15.39 1.01 -19.23
C VAL A 129 -16.25 1.52 -20.38
N PHE A 130 -16.46 2.83 -20.46
CA PHE A 130 -17.15 3.46 -21.59
C PHE A 130 -16.29 3.44 -22.87
N PRO A 131 -16.91 3.41 -24.06
CA PRO A 131 -16.21 3.23 -25.33
C PRO A 131 -15.51 4.50 -25.84
N ALA A 132 -15.72 5.66 -25.22
CA ALA A 132 -15.06 6.91 -25.59
C ALA A 132 -14.18 7.41 -24.45
N GLN A 133 -13.03 7.99 -24.84
CA GLN A 133 -12.11 8.68 -23.96
C GLN A 133 -11.98 10.15 -24.39
N TYR A 134 -11.62 11.01 -23.44
CA TYR A 134 -11.34 12.41 -23.70
C TYR A 134 -9.83 12.63 -23.81
N ASN A 135 -9.37 13.26 -24.88
CA ASN A 135 -7.98 13.70 -25.04
C ASN A 135 -7.85 15.14 -24.55
N VAL A 136 -7.11 15.34 -23.47
CA VAL A 136 -6.98 16.64 -22.80
C VAL A 136 -6.21 17.64 -23.67
N VAL A 137 -5.25 17.17 -24.45
CA VAL A 137 -4.40 18.04 -25.28
C VAL A 137 -5.15 18.58 -26.49
N THR A 138 -5.89 17.72 -27.19
CA THR A 138 -6.66 18.15 -28.38
C THR A 138 -8.04 18.69 -28.03
N GLY A 139 -8.53 18.40 -26.82
CA GLY A 139 -9.88 18.77 -26.39
C GLY A 139 -10.97 17.89 -27.00
N GLU A 140 -10.60 16.74 -27.59
CA GLU A 140 -11.50 15.91 -28.40
C GLU A 140 -11.97 14.64 -27.67
N TRP A 141 -13.18 14.21 -28.01
CA TRP A 141 -13.63 12.85 -27.71
C TRP A 141 -13.18 11.91 -28.83
N VAL A 142 -12.46 10.85 -28.46
CA VAL A 142 -12.01 9.82 -29.38
C VAL A 142 -12.51 8.45 -28.91
N ALA A 143 -12.68 7.52 -29.84
CA ALA A 143 -12.94 6.13 -29.47
C ALA A 143 -11.75 5.61 -28.64
N TYR A 144 -12.04 4.91 -27.53
CA TYR A 144 -11.00 4.31 -26.70
C TYR A 144 -10.38 3.09 -27.41
N PHE A 145 -11.21 2.30 -28.09
CA PHE A 145 -10.82 1.31 -29.08
C PHE A 145 -11.72 1.47 -30.30
N SER A 146 -11.14 1.78 -31.46
CA SER A 146 -11.87 1.90 -32.74
C SER A 146 -12.40 0.56 -33.24
N ASP A 147 -11.75 -0.54 -32.85
CA ASP A 147 -11.90 -1.84 -33.51
C ASP A 147 -12.79 -2.81 -32.70
N GLU A 148 -12.99 -2.55 -31.41
CA GLU A 148 -13.81 -3.36 -30.50
C GLU A 148 -14.64 -2.47 -29.57
N PRO A 149 -15.86 -2.08 -29.97
CA PRO A 149 -16.74 -1.20 -29.17
C PRO A 149 -17.40 -1.91 -27.98
N ALA A 150 -17.02 -3.17 -27.69
CA ALA A 150 -17.60 -3.93 -26.59
C ALA A 150 -17.28 -3.30 -25.23
N LYS A 151 -18.28 -3.26 -24.36
CA LYS A 151 -18.14 -2.87 -22.95
C LYS A 151 -17.05 -3.70 -22.28
N ARG A 152 -15.92 -3.08 -21.95
CA ARG A 152 -14.77 -3.74 -21.30
C ARG A 152 -15.01 -3.87 -19.80
N ASN A 153 -14.57 -4.98 -19.23
CA ASN A 153 -14.72 -5.25 -17.81
C ASN A 153 -13.49 -4.74 -17.05
N TRP A 154 -13.69 -3.72 -16.21
CA TRP A 154 -12.60 -3.06 -15.50
C TRP A 154 -11.84 -4.00 -14.56
N PHE A 155 -12.52 -4.91 -13.85
CA PHE A 155 -11.86 -5.87 -12.95
C PHE A 155 -11.02 -6.91 -13.69
N LYS A 156 -11.40 -7.25 -14.92
CA LYS A 156 -10.61 -8.18 -15.74
C LYS A 156 -9.42 -7.51 -16.42
N GLU A 157 -9.55 -6.23 -16.74
CA GLU A 157 -8.68 -5.63 -17.75
C GLU A 157 -7.88 -4.42 -17.27
N CYS A 158 -8.26 -3.80 -16.17
CA CYS A 158 -7.72 -2.49 -15.78
C CYS A 158 -7.37 -2.38 -14.29
N SER A 159 -8.14 -3.04 -13.43
CA SER A 159 -8.17 -2.76 -11.99
C SER A 159 -6.81 -2.91 -11.31
N GLY A 160 -6.04 -3.96 -11.62
CA GLY A 160 -4.76 -4.22 -10.98
C GLY A 160 -3.71 -3.13 -11.18
N CYS A 161 -3.87 -2.29 -12.21
CA CYS A 161 -2.98 -1.16 -12.48
C CYS A 161 -3.57 0.19 -12.11
N HIS A 162 -4.87 0.27 -11.77
CA HIS A 162 -5.62 1.53 -11.61
C HIS A 162 -6.30 1.67 -10.23
N ALA A 163 -6.20 0.67 -9.37
CA ALA A 163 -6.64 0.70 -7.99
C ALA A 163 -5.67 -0.09 -7.09
N THR A 164 -5.81 0.05 -5.78
CA THR A 164 -4.92 -0.60 -4.80
C THR A 164 -5.68 -1.65 -3.99
N GLY A 165 -5.03 -2.79 -3.73
CA GLY A 165 -5.63 -3.89 -2.96
C GLY A 165 -6.80 -4.56 -3.67
N VAL A 166 -6.68 -4.78 -4.99
CA VAL A 166 -7.74 -5.33 -5.84
C VAL A 166 -7.91 -6.83 -5.61
N ASP A 167 -9.16 -7.27 -5.41
CA ASP A 167 -9.59 -8.67 -5.53
C ASP A 167 -10.55 -8.76 -6.72
N PRO A 168 -10.09 -9.24 -7.90
CA PRO A 168 -10.91 -9.22 -9.09
C PRO A 168 -11.94 -10.35 -9.15
N VAL A 169 -11.85 -11.33 -8.25
CA VAL A 169 -12.89 -12.37 -8.10
C VAL A 169 -14.05 -11.81 -7.31
N LYS A 170 -13.76 -11.15 -6.19
CA LYS A 170 -14.77 -10.47 -5.36
C LYS A 170 -15.22 -9.13 -5.91
N LYS A 171 -14.52 -8.60 -6.92
CA LYS A 171 -14.77 -7.29 -7.54
C LYS A 171 -14.69 -6.16 -6.51
N THR A 172 -13.66 -6.20 -5.70
CA THR A 172 -13.38 -5.19 -4.68
C THR A 172 -11.98 -4.63 -4.83
N PHE A 173 -11.78 -3.47 -4.23
CA PHE A 173 -10.47 -2.84 -4.03
C PHE A 173 -10.49 -2.11 -2.69
N VAL A 174 -9.32 -1.85 -2.13
CA VAL A 174 -9.18 -1.17 -0.83
C VAL A 174 -9.12 0.33 -0.99
N GLU A 175 -8.47 0.81 -2.06
CA GLU A 175 -8.30 2.24 -2.30
C GLU A 175 -8.38 2.55 -3.80
N MET A 176 -9.03 3.67 -4.15
CA MET A 176 -9.09 4.19 -5.51
C MET A 176 -7.73 4.79 -5.90
N GLY A 177 -7.26 4.47 -7.11
CA GLY A 177 -5.97 4.95 -7.60
C GLY A 177 -4.80 4.16 -7.03
N ILE A 178 -3.60 4.70 -7.21
CA ILE A 178 -2.33 4.06 -6.84
C ILE A 178 -1.89 4.60 -5.49
N GLY A 179 -2.35 3.94 -4.43
CA GLY A 179 -2.07 4.20 -3.03
C GLY A 179 -0.66 3.80 -2.61
N CYS A 180 -0.31 4.09 -1.36
CA CYS A 180 0.99 3.73 -0.79
C CYS A 180 1.28 2.23 -0.97
N GLU A 181 0.30 1.39 -0.66
CA GLU A 181 0.43 -0.06 -0.64
C GLU A 181 0.52 -0.71 -2.03
N ALA A 182 0.24 0.04 -3.12
CA ALA A 182 0.51 -0.44 -4.48
C ALA A 182 2.01 -0.63 -4.74
N CYS A 183 2.85 0.19 -4.11
CA CYS A 183 4.30 0.07 -4.18
C CYS A 183 4.90 -0.58 -2.91
N HIS A 184 4.30 -0.27 -1.75
CA HIS A 184 4.80 -0.68 -0.44
C HIS A 184 4.29 -2.05 0.03
N GLY A 185 3.31 -2.62 -0.66
CA GLY A 185 2.63 -3.86 -0.28
C GLY A 185 1.68 -3.67 0.91
N PRO A 186 0.99 -4.74 1.34
CA PRO A 186 0.06 -4.69 2.46
C PRO A 186 0.75 -4.29 3.77
N GLY A 187 0.21 -3.29 4.46
CA GLY A 187 0.85 -2.61 5.58
C GLY A 187 0.35 -2.97 6.98
N SER A 188 -0.61 -3.88 7.16
CA SER A 188 -1.17 -4.21 8.48
C SER A 188 -0.10 -4.58 9.51
N ASN A 189 0.85 -5.43 9.12
CA ASN A 189 1.94 -5.86 9.98
C ASN A 189 2.90 -4.70 10.31
N HIS A 190 3.03 -3.73 9.42
CA HIS A 190 3.86 -2.53 9.64
C HIS A 190 3.22 -1.57 10.63
N VAL A 191 1.91 -1.36 10.53
CA VAL A 191 1.16 -0.52 11.47
C VAL A 191 1.13 -1.12 12.88
N GLU A 192 1.10 -2.45 12.99
CA GLU A 192 1.11 -3.16 14.28
C GLU A 192 2.52 -3.47 14.82
N ALA A 193 3.58 -3.19 14.05
CA ALA A 193 4.94 -3.54 14.46
C ALA A 193 5.43 -2.65 15.60
N VAL A 194 6.24 -3.24 16.48
CA VAL A 194 6.88 -2.52 17.59
C VAL A 194 7.94 -1.56 17.00
N PRO A 195 8.05 -0.33 17.53
CA PRO A 195 9.11 0.60 17.18
C PRO A 195 10.49 -0.04 17.11
N GLY A 196 11.12 0.00 15.94
CA GLY A 196 12.43 -0.60 15.64
C GLY A 196 12.37 -1.90 14.83
N PHE A 197 11.19 -2.52 14.66
CA PHE A 197 11.02 -3.79 13.93
C PHE A 197 10.20 -3.67 12.64
N GLU A 198 9.72 -2.48 12.32
CA GLU A 198 8.77 -2.24 11.22
C GLU A 198 9.42 -2.25 9.84
N ILE A 199 10.76 -2.24 9.81
CA ILE A 199 11.55 -2.22 8.57
C ILE A 199 11.29 -3.46 7.71
N GLN A 200 11.16 -4.63 8.33
CA GLN A 200 10.99 -5.90 7.61
C GLN A 200 9.52 -6.17 7.23
N THR A 201 8.59 -5.38 7.77
CA THR A 201 7.14 -5.57 7.63
C THR A 201 6.52 -4.70 6.53
N ILE A 202 7.32 -3.90 5.82
CA ILE A 202 6.88 -3.12 4.65
C ILE A 202 7.94 -3.12 3.53
N ILE A 203 7.55 -2.94 2.27
CA ILE A 203 8.53 -2.76 1.18
C ILE A 203 9.14 -1.36 1.26
N GLN A 204 10.44 -1.26 1.02
CA GLN A 204 11.09 0.02 0.74
C GLN A 204 11.99 -0.13 -0.47
N ALA A 205 11.61 0.48 -1.60
CA ALA A 205 12.31 0.33 -2.88
C ALA A 205 13.82 0.65 -2.80
N ALA A 206 14.20 1.65 -2.00
CA ALA A 206 15.60 2.03 -1.78
C ALA A 206 16.47 0.96 -1.08
N ARG A 207 15.85 -0.07 -0.47
CA ARG A 207 16.54 -1.19 0.17
C ARG A 207 16.57 -2.45 -0.70
N LEU A 208 16.01 -2.39 -1.90
CA LEU A 208 16.00 -3.50 -2.85
C LEU A 208 17.15 -3.37 -3.85
N THR A 209 17.49 -4.47 -4.51
CA THR A 209 18.33 -4.41 -5.71
C THR A 209 17.62 -3.62 -6.80
N PRO A 210 18.34 -2.97 -7.73
CA PRO A 210 17.72 -2.22 -8.83
C PRO A 210 16.71 -3.05 -9.64
N PHE A 211 17.00 -4.34 -9.84
CA PHE A 211 16.10 -5.27 -10.51
C PHE A 211 14.77 -5.41 -9.75
N LEU A 212 14.80 -5.72 -8.46
CA LEU A 212 13.59 -5.88 -7.65
C LEU A 212 12.81 -4.56 -7.51
N ALA A 213 13.52 -3.43 -7.40
CA ALA A 213 12.88 -2.11 -7.38
C ALA A 213 12.15 -1.81 -8.69
N ALA A 214 12.75 -2.12 -9.84
CA ALA A 214 12.13 -1.93 -11.15
C ALA A 214 10.86 -2.78 -11.33
N GLN A 215 10.83 -3.99 -10.77
CA GLN A 215 9.64 -4.84 -10.88
C GLN A 215 8.42 -4.27 -10.13
N ILE A 216 8.60 -3.46 -9.08
CA ILE A 216 7.49 -2.74 -8.44
C ILE A 216 6.76 -1.88 -9.47
N CYS A 217 7.50 -1.11 -10.25
CA CYS A 217 6.97 -0.28 -11.32
C CYS A 217 6.41 -1.13 -12.46
N GLY A 218 7.15 -2.19 -12.83
CA GLY A 218 6.80 -3.13 -13.90
C GLY A 218 5.53 -3.94 -13.65
N SER A 219 5.01 -3.95 -12.42
CA SER A 219 3.69 -4.53 -12.12
C SER A 219 2.56 -3.85 -12.90
N CYS A 220 2.73 -2.55 -13.20
CA CYS A 220 1.74 -1.73 -13.91
C CYS A 220 2.28 -1.21 -15.25
N HIS A 221 3.54 -0.77 -15.28
CA HIS A 221 4.20 -0.22 -16.47
C HIS A 221 4.76 -1.33 -17.36
N THR A 222 3.88 -2.24 -17.73
CA THR A 222 4.14 -3.35 -18.63
C THR A 222 2.91 -3.57 -19.52
N ARG A 223 3.07 -4.41 -20.54
CA ARG A 223 1.96 -5.01 -21.26
C ARG A 223 2.11 -6.51 -21.08
N GLY A 224 1.15 -7.13 -20.42
CA GLY A 224 1.19 -8.55 -20.09
C GLY A 224 -0.14 -9.02 -19.50
N ARG A 225 -0.26 -10.33 -19.26
CA ARG A 225 -1.43 -10.96 -18.64
C ARG A 225 -1.00 -11.78 -17.43
N ASP A 226 -1.94 -12.11 -16.56
CA ASP A 226 -1.68 -13.10 -15.52
C ASP A 226 -1.36 -14.47 -16.14
N LYS A 227 -0.83 -15.40 -15.34
CA LYS A 227 -0.42 -16.73 -15.81
C LYS A 227 -1.57 -17.56 -16.40
N SER A 228 -2.81 -17.32 -15.97
CA SER A 228 -3.98 -18.01 -16.54
C SER A 228 -4.51 -17.35 -17.82
N GLY A 229 -4.04 -16.14 -18.16
CA GLY A 229 -4.55 -15.33 -19.27
C GLY A 229 -5.94 -14.73 -19.03
N LYS A 230 -6.51 -14.93 -17.84
CA LYS A 230 -7.85 -14.45 -17.45
C LYS A 230 -7.89 -12.95 -17.21
N TYR A 231 -6.78 -12.36 -16.77
CA TYR A 231 -6.65 -10.96 -16.40
C TYR A 231 -5.55 -10.27 -17.21
N ALA A 232 -5.80 -9.04 -17.66
CA ALA A 232 -4.86 -8.28 -18.48
C ALA A 232 -3.75 -7.58 -17.66
N TYR A 233 -3.41 -8.13 -16.50
CA TYR A 233 -2.40 -7.61 -15.56
C TYR A 233 -1.95 -8.74 -14.61
N PRO A 234 -0.77 -8.62 -13.96
CA PRO A 234 -0.25 -9.64 -13.06
C PRO A 234 -0.99 -9.62 -11.71
N VAL A 235 -2.07 -10.40 -11.61
CA VAL A 235 -2.79 -10.61 -10.34
C VAL A 235 -1.84 -11.16 -9.27
N ASP A 236 -2.01 -10.69 -8.03
CA ASP A 236 -1.23 -11.09 -6.84
C ASP A 236 0.28 -10.80 -6.90
N TYR A 237 0.72 -9.86 -7.74
CA TYR A 237 2.11 -9.43 -7.74
C TYR A 237 2.55 -8.90 -6.36
N GLN A 238 3.42 -9.65 -5.68
CA GLN A 238 4.07 -9.24 -4.44
C GLN A 238 5.57 -9.52 -4.51
N THR A 239 6.41 -8.51 -4.27
CA THR A 239 7.89 -8.61 -4.23
C THR A 239 8.44 -9.44 -3.07
N ARG A 240 7.59 -10.19 -2.37
CA ARG A 240 7.88 -10.76 -1.05
C ARG A 240 8.29 -12.22 -1.04
N LYS A 241 7.75 -13.04 -1.93
CA LYS A 241 7.87 -14.51 -1.83
C LYS A 241 8.82 -15.13 -2.85
N GLY A 242 9.65 -14.34 -3.54
CA GLY A 242 10.36 -14.84 -4.72
C GLY A 242 9.42 -15.26 -5.87
N GLU A 243 8.11 -15.06 -5.73
CA GLU A 243 7.09 -15.33 -6.73
C GLU A 243 6.88 -14.16 -7.69
N GLY A 244 7.62 -13.06 -7.50
CA GLY A 244 7.77 -11.96 -8.45
C GLY A 244 8.54 -12.34 -9.71
N ASN A 245 8.40 -13.58 -10.20
CA ASN A 245 8.64 -13.86 -11.60
C ASN A 245 7.46 -13.25 -12.38
N ILE A 246 7.57 -11.95 -12.67
CA ILE A 246 6.97 -11.45 -13.90
C ILE A 246 7.70 -12.20 -15.01
N ARG A 247 7.21 -13.39 -15.36
CA ARG A 247 7.46 -13.91 -16.70
C ARG A 247 6.71 -12.93 -17.58
N LEU A 248 7.44 -11.92 -18.03
CA LEU A 248 6.99 -11.03 -19.09
C LEU A 248 6.84 -11.95 -20.29
N TYR A 249 5.63 -12.49 -20.49
CA TYR A 249 5.26 -13.14 -21.73
C TYR A 249 5.12 -11.98 -22.74
N PHE A 250 6.26 -11.60 -23.31
CA PHE A 250 6.28 -10.83 -24.53
C PHE A 250 5.97 -11.84 -25.64
N ASP A 251 4.78 -11.75 -26.24
CA ASP A 251 4.55 -12.30 -27.57
C ASP A 251 5.24 -11.40 -28.60
#